data_AF-A0A9D1B3N9-F1
#
_entry.id   AF-A0A9D1B3N9-F1
#
_cell.length_a   1.000
_cell.length_b   1.000
_cell.length_c   1.000
_cell.angle_alpha   90.00
_cell.angle_beta   90.00
_cell.angle_gamma   90.00
#
_symmetry.space_group_name_H-M   'P 1'
#
loop_
_entity.id
_entity.type
_entity.pdbx_description
1 polymer ?
#
loop_
_entity_poly.entity_id
_entity_poly.type
_entity_poly.pdbx_seq_one_letter_code
_entity_poly.pdbx_strand_id
1 'polypeptide(L)' 'MLDMTRQAMHAGVRARDLPGLMELYELNYIQLRRLVPDFDVLPARAVSQVAGALPLYLDIVERSPYTTTLRLTYR' A
#
# COMPACT_ATOMS: atom_id res chain seq x y z
N MET A 1 28.66 -1.76 -10.91
CA MET A 1 28.08 -3.09 -11.22
C MET A 1 27.64 -3.70 -9.89
N LEU A 2 26.32 -3.84 -9.72
CA LEU A 2 25.54 -4.43 -8.62
C LEU A 2 25.65 -3.82 -7.21
N ASP A 3 24.55 -3.20 -6.77
CA ASP A 3 23.92 -3.51 -5.48
C ASP A 3 22.41 -3.23 -5.57
N MET A 4 21.66 -4.20 -6.07
CA MET A 4 20.18 -4.20 -6.20
C MET A 4 19.48 -4.55 -4.87
N THR A 5 20.04 -4.08 -3.76
CA THR A 5 19.86 -4.76 -2.46
C THR A 5 19.00 -3.94 -1.52
N ARG A 6 17.74 -3.66 -1.89
CA ARG A 6 16.64 -3.52 -0.92
C ARG A 6 15.25 -3.45 -1.57
N GLN A 7 14.80 -4.54 -2.18
CA GLN A 7 13.39 -4.65 -2.52
C GLN A 7 12.77 -5.76 -1.67
N ALA A 8 12.46 -5.43 -0.42
CA ALA A 8 11.53 -6.21 0.39
C ALA A 8 10.11 -5.98 -0.17
N MET A 9 9.86 -6.44 -1.41
CA MET A 9 8.50 -6.76 -1.83
C MET A 9 8.16 -8.03 -1.06
N HIS A 10 6.95 -8.13 -0.51
CA HIS A 10 6.44 -9.32 0.20
C HIS A 10 7.14 -10.60 -0.26
N ALA A 11 7.88 -11.25 0.64
CA ALA A 11 8.70 -12.42 0.33
C ALA A 11 7.84 -13.49 -0.35
N GLY A 12 7.86 -13.54 -1.68
CA GLY A 12 7.04 -14.47 -2.46
C GLY A 12 6.65 -14.01 -3.86
N VAL A 13 6.24 -12.75 -4.05
CA VAL A 13 5.62 -12.35 -5.32
C VAL A 13 6.64 -11.80 -6.30
N ARG A 14 6.98 -12.61 -7.32
CA ARG A 14 7.74 -12.13 -8.49
C ARG A 14 6.76 -11.49 -9.46
N ALA A 15 6.56 -10.17 -9.37
CA ALA A 15 5.81 -9.40 -10.36
C ALA A 15 6.59 -9.27 -11.69
N ARG A 16 6.85 -10.41 -12.36
CA ARG A 16 7.58 -10.51 -13.64
C ARG A 16 6.73 -11.11 -14.75
N ASP A 17 5.52 -11.55 -14.43
CA ASP A 17 4.52 -12.05 -15.35
C ASP A 17 3.11 -11.65 -14.87
N LEU A 18 2.10 -11.87 -15.73
CA LEU A 18 0.73 -11.50 -15.44
C LEU A 18 0.19 -12.17 -14.14
N PRO A 19 0.41 -13.47 -13.89
CA PRO A 19 -0.01 -14.10 -12.62
C PRO A 19 0.61 -13.43 -11.39
N GLY A 20 1.92 -13.15 -11.40
CA GLY A 20 2.57 -12.48 -10.28
C GLY A 20 2.06 -11.05 -10.05
N LEU A 21 1.68 -10.34 -11.11
CA LEU A 21 1.04 -9.03 -10.97
C LEU A 21 -0.36 -9.14 -10.35
N MET A 22 -1.15 -10.14 -10.75
CA MET A 22 -2.47 -10.37 -10.19
C MET A 22 -2.41 -10.73 -8.70
N GLU A 23 -1.47 -11.60 -8.32
CA GLU A 23 -1.21 -11.95 -6.91
C GLU A 23 -0.82 -10.71 -6.09
N LEU A 24 0.03 -9.84 -6.64
CA LEU A 24 0.43 -8.60 -6.00
C LEU A 24 -0.78 -7.67 -5.76
N TYR A 25 -1.66 -7.52 -6.75
CA TYR A 25 -2.86 -6.71 -6.60
C TYR A 25 -3.82 -7.27 -5.55
N GLU A 26 -4.02 -8.58 -5.54
CA GLU A 26 -4.88 -9.24 -4.55
C GLU A 26 -4.35 -9.04 -3.13
N LEU A 27 -3.05 -9.29 -2.91
CA LEU A 27 -2.43 -9.09 -1.60
C LEU A 27 -2.51 -7.64 -1.15
N ASN A 28 -2.20 -6.68 -2.05
CA ASN A 28 -2.30 -5.25 -1.73
C ASN A 28 -3.73 -4.86 -1.33
N TYR A 29 -4.73 -5.38 -2.03
CA TYR A 29 -6.12 -5.11 -1.71
C TYR A 29 -6.54 -5.68 -0.34
N ILE A 30 -6.13 -6.91 -0.02
CA ILE A 30 -6.40 -7.52 1.29
C ILE A 30 -5.74 -6.71 2.40
N GLN A 31 -4.48 -6.32 2.24
CA GLN A 31 -3.76 -5.53 3.25
C GLN A 31 -4.36 -4.14 3.40
N LEU A 32 -4.73 -3.48 2.30
CA LEU A 32 -5.36 -2.17 2.33
C LEU A 32 -6.70 -2.20 3.08
N ARG A 33 -7.55 -3.21 2.84
CA ARG A 33 -8.82 -3.36 3.59
C ARG A 33 -8.62 -3.64 5.08
N ARG A 34 -7.51 -4.28 5.48
CA ARG A 34 -7.16 -4.46 6.89
C ARG A 34 -6.68 -3.16 7.53
N LEU A 35 -5.92 -2.36 6.77
CA LEU A 35 -5.38 -1.08 7.22
C LEU A 35 -6.47 0.01 7.30
N VAL A 36 -7.36 0.05 6.32
CA VAL A 36 -8.44 1.02 6.16
C VAL A 36 -9.75 0.25 5.94
N PRO A 37 -10.48 -0.07 7.02
CA PRO A 37 -11.72 -0.84 6.92
C PRO A 37 -12.87 -0.05 6.27
N ASP A 38 -12.85 1.27 6.39
CA ASP A 38 -13.85 2.18 5.84
C ASP A 38 -13.17 3.40 5.20
N PHE A 39 -13.36 3.57 3.90
CA PHE A 39 -12.78 4.66 3.11
C PHE A 39 -13.59 5.95 3.13
N ASP A 40 -14.88 5.88 3.48
CA ASP A 40 -15.79 7.02 3.47
C ASP A 40 -15.53 7.92 4.67
N VAL A 41 -15.15 7.32 5.80
CA VAL A 41 -14.79 8.05 7.03
C VAL A 41 -13.31 8.46 7.09
N LEU A 42 -12.52 8.09 6.09
CA LEU A 42 -11.08 8.32 6.11
C LEU A 42 -10.74 9.80 5.95
N PRO A 43 -9.97 10.42 6.87
CA PRO A 43 -9.51 11.79 6.69
C PRO A 43 -8.59 11.92 5.47
N ALA A 44 -8.46 13.14 4.96
CA ALA A 44 -7.60 13.42 3.80
C ALA A 44 -6.12 13.02 4.03
N ARG A 45 -5.68 12.97 5.29
CA ARG A 45 -4.37 12.46 5.69
C ARG A 45 -4.50 11.64 6.97
N ALA A 46 -3.77 10.54 7.05
CA ALA A 46 -3.67 9.70 8.25
C ALA A 46 -2.25 9.16 8.41
N VAL A 47 -1.88 8.80 9.63
CA VAL A 47 -0.59 8.15 9.92
C VAL A 47 -0.85 6.92 10.77
N SER A 48 -0.44 5.75 10.27
CA SER A 48 -0.37 4.54 11.07
C SER A 48 1.00 4.49 11.76
N GLN A 49 0.98 4.62 13.08
CA GLN A 49 2.19 4.61 13.91
C GLN A 49 2.08 3.50 14.95
N VAL A 50 3.07 2.61 14.95
CA VAL A 50 3.20 1.51 15.91
C VAL A 50 4.61 1.57 16.49
N ALA A 51 4.74 1.39 17.81
CA ALA A 51 6.03 1.40 18.48
C ALA A 51 6.98 0.36 17.86
N GLY A 52 8.20 0.79 17.48
CA GLY A 52 9.19 -0.07 16.85
C GLY A 52 9.01 -0.31 15.33
N ALA A 53 8.01 0.32 14.70
CA ALA A 53 7.80 0.27 13.25
C ALA A 53 7.96 1.65 12.60
N LEU A 54 8.26 1.67 11.30
CA LEU A 54 8.27 2.91 10.52
C LEU A 54 6.83 3.44 10.38
N PRO A 55 6.61 4.76 10.59
CA PRO A 55 5.30 5.36 10.39
C PRO A 55 4.90 5.26 8.91
N LEU A 56 3.68 4.76 8.68
CA LEU A 56 3.08 4.70 7.36
C LEU A 56 2.14 5.89 7.19
N TYR A 57 2.45 6.76 6.24
CA TYR A 57 1.64 7.93 5.92
C TYR A 57 0.67 7.59 4.80
N LEU A 58 -0.58 8.03 4.97
CA LEU A 58 -1.63 7.96 3.98
C LEU A 58 -2.06 9.37 3.60
N ASP A 59 -2.10 9.65 2.30
CA ASP A 59 -2.69 10.84 1.72
C ASP A 59 -3.81 10.45 0.74
N ILE A 60 -4.99 11.04 0.86
CA ILE A 60 -5.99 11.03 -0.21
C ILE A 60 -5.52 11.99 -1.31
N VAL A 61 -5.31 11.46 -2.51
CA VAL A 61 -4.89 12.23 -3.69
C VAL A 61 -6.12 12.77 -4.42
N GLU A 62 -7.15 11.95 -4.57
CA GLU A 62 -8.38 12.30 -5.29
C GLU A 62 -9.56 11.47 -4.78
N ARG A 63 -10.74 12.09 -4.73
CA ARG A 63 -12.02 11.40 -4.55
C ARG A 63 -12.93 11.72 -5.73
N SER A 64 -13.35 10.70 -6.43
CA SER A 64 -14.36 10.74 -7.49
C SER A 64 -15.57 9.88 -7.07
N PRO A 65 -16.72 9.93 -7.76
CA PRO A 65 -17.94 9.23 -7.34
C PRO A 65 -17.78 7.72 -7.10
N TYR A 66 -16.84 7.07 -7.79
CA TYR A 66 -16.64 5.61 -7.70
C TYR A 66 -15.20 5.19 -7.42
N THR A 67 -14.26 6.13 -7.41
CA THR A 67 -12.84 5.85 -7.25
C THR A 67 -12.22 6.83 -6.28
N THR A 68 -11.56 6.31 -5.24
CA THR A 68 -10.69 7.09 -4.37
C THR A 68 -9.24 6.71 -4.67
N THR A 69 -8.45 7.70 -5.07
CA THR A 69 -7.01 7.56 -5.28
C THR A 69 -6.30 7.99 -4.00
N LEU A 70 -5.46 7.11 -3.46
CA LEU A 70 -4.67 7.38 -2.25
C LEU A 70 -3.20 7.02 -2.46
N ARG A 71 -2.34 7.61 -1.65
CA ARG A 71 -0.90 7.34 -1.62
C ARG A 71 -0.50 6.88 -0.24
N LEU A 72 0.26 5.79 -0.21
CA LEU A 72 0.92 5.26 0.98
C LEU A 72 2.43 5.46 0.86
N THR A 73 3.06 6.01 1.88
CA THR A 73 4.52 6.19 1.90
C THR A 73 5.10 6.01 3.29
N TYR A 74 6.26 5.39 3.36
CA TYR A 74 7.16 5.53 4.50
C TYR A 74 7.98 6.82 4.28
N ARG A 75 8.31 7.55 5.35
CA ARG A 75 9.21 8.71 5.33
C ARG A 75 10.43 8.44 6.20
#